data_AF-A0A370GPT2-F1
#
_entry.id   AF-A0A370GPT2-F1
#
_cell.length_a   1.000
_cell.length_b   1.000
_cell.length_c   1.000
_cell.angle_alpha   90.00
_cell.angle_beta   90.00
_cell.angle_gamma   90.00
#
_symmetry.space_group_name_H-M   'P 1'
#
loop_
_entity.id
_entity.type
_entity.pdbx_description
1 polymer ?
#
loop_
_entity_poly.entity_id
_entity_poly.type
_entity_poly.pdbx_seq_one_letter_code
_entity_poly.pdbx_strand_id
1 'polypeptide(L)' 'ENTSGILFGRSSANQPVNGYTAEDIYQELADELGIPIIYDVDCGHVPPQITFVNGAYAEVEVKDGKGLVRQYFKE' A
#
# COMPACT_ATOMS: atom_id res chain seq x y z
N GLU A 1 -12.20 -8.70 -7.75
CA GLU A 1 -11.79 -9.43 -8.97
C GLU A 1 -11.04 -8.59 -10.03
N ASN A 2 -11.04 -7.25 -9.99
CA ASN A 2 -10.28 -6.41 -10.96
C ASN A 2 -9.15 -5.58 -10.32
N THR A 3 -8.87 -5.78 -9.03
CA THR A 3 -7.85 -5.04 -8.29
C THR A 3 -6.49 -5.66 -8.57
N SER A 4 -5.50 -4.87 -8.99
CA SER A 4 -4.14 -5.36 -9.27
C SER A 4 -3.20 -5.32 -8.06
N GLY A 5 -3.59 -4.63 -6.98
CA GLY A 5 -2.83 -4.52 -5.75
C GLY A 5 -3.48 -3.53 -4.77
N ILE A 6 -3.04 -3.55 -3.52
CA ILE A 6 -3.52 -2.66 -2.45
C ILE A 6 -2.32 -2.00 -1.78
N LEU A 7 -2.39 -0.69 -1.57
CA LEU A 7 -1.39 0.09 -0.84
C LEU A 7 -1.98 0.57 0.48
N PHE A 8 -1.34 0.22 1.59
CA PHE A 8 -1.64 0.72 2.92
C PHE A 8 -0.70 1.85 3.29
N GLY A 9 -1.28 2.99 3.64
CA GLY A 9 -0.55 4.11 4.21
C GLY A 9 0.00 3.79 5.60
N ARG A 10 1.08 4.47 5.97
CA ARG A 10 1.62 4.45 7.34
C ARG A 10 0.55 4.82 8.37
N SER A 11 0.45 4.04 9.44
CA SER A 11 -0.54 4.25 10.50
C SER A 11 0.08 4.02 11.88
N SER A 12 -0.07 4.99 12.78
CA SER A 12 0.32 4.83 14.19
C SER A 12 -0.62 3.91 14.97
N ALA A 13 -1.78 3.58 14.40
CA ALA A 13 -2.81 2.74 15.01
C ALA A 13 -2.56 1.23 14.82
N ASN A 14 -1.48 0.83 14.15
CA ASN A 14 -1.12 -0.57 13.88
C ASN A 14 -0.53 -1.29 15.11
N GLN A 15 -1.06 -1.02 16.31
CA GLN A 15 -0.61 -1.69 17.52
C GLN A 15 -1.11 -3.14 17.54
N PRO A 16 -0.25 -4.12 17.85
CA PRO A 16 -0.68 -5.52 17.92
C PRO A 16 -1.82 -5.71 18.92
N VAL A 17 -2.80 -6.52 18.56
CA VAL A 17 -3.91 -6.91 19.43
C VAL A 17 -3.79 -8.40 19.71
N ASN A 18 -3.59 -8.77 20.98
CA ASN A 18 -3.38 -10.18 21.37
C ASN A 18 -2.24 -10.87 20.61
N GLY A 19 -1.18 -10.13 20.26
CA GLY A 19 -0.04 -10.64 19.49
C GLY A 19 -0.26 -10.73 17.98
N TYR A 20 -1.45 -10.38 17.49
CA TYR A 20 -1.74 -10.31 16.07
C TYR A 20 -1.38 -8.92 15.53
N THR A 21 -0.49 -8.89 14.55
CA THR A 21 0.15 -7.68 14.01
C THR A 21 -0.51 -7.22 12.72
N ALA A 22 -0.20 -5.99 12.27
CA ALA A 22 -0.68 -5.51 10.98
C ALA A 22 -0.05 -6.31 9.82
N GLU A 23 1.19 -6.75 9.99
CA GLU A 23 1.91 -7.59 9.05
C GLU A 23 1.23 -8.96 8.87
N ASP A 24 0.71 -9.56 9.94
CA ASP A 24 -0.08 -10.79 9.86
C ASP A 24 -1.33 -10.59 8.99
N ILE A 25 -2.05 -9.48 9.20
CA ILE A 25 -3.22 -9.10 8.39
C ILE A 25 -2.83 -8.92 6.92
N TYR A 26 -1.74 -8.21 6.64
CA TYR A 26 -1.30 -7.97 5.27
C TYR A 26 -0.93 -9.27 4.56
N GLN A 27 -0.28 -10.20 5.26
CA GLN A 27 0.06 -11.51 4.72
C GLN A 27 -1.20 -12.34 4.44
N GLU A 28 -2.14 -12.42 5.39
CA GLU A 28 -3.40 -13.14 5.19
C GLU A 28 -4.22 -12.56 4.05
N LEU A 29 -4.30 -11.23 3.92
CA LEU A 29 -4.97 -10.56 2.81
C LEU A 29 -4.31 -10.84 1.46
N ALA A 30 -2.98 -10.86 1.41
CA ALA A 30 -2.24 -11.19 0.19
C ALA A 30 -2.53 -12.63 -0.26
N ASP A 31 -2.56 -13.57 0.70
CA ASP A 31 -2.83 -14.98 0.45
C ASP A 31 -4.29 -15.22 0.05
N GLU A 32 -5.24 -14.54 0.69
CA GLU A 32 -6.68 -14.66 0.38
C GLU A 32 -7.04 -14.04 -0.98
N LEU A 33 -6.51 -12.85 -1.28
CA LEU A 33 -6.88 -12.10 -2.48
C LEU A 33 -6.02 -12.46 -3.70
N GLY A 34 -4.84 -13.06 -3.50
CA GLY A 34 -3.91 -13.41 -4.57
C GLY A 34 -3.29 -12.21 -5.30
N ILE A 35 -3.27 -11.05 -4.65
CA ILE A 35 -2.74 -9.78 -5.19
C ILE A 35 -1.72 -9.16 -4.22
N PRO A 36 -0.74 -8.39 -4.72
CA PRO A 36 0.27 -7.78 -3.88
C PRO A 36 -0.33 -6.76 -2.91
N ILE A 37 0.13 -6.83 -1.66
CA ILE A 37 -0.13 -5.86 -0.60
C ILE A 37 1.17 -5.11 -0.32
N ILE A 38 1.14 -3.78 -0.40
CA ILE A 38 2.26 -2.90 -0.05
C ILE A 38 1.83 -2.08 1.15
N TYR A 39 2.69 -1.94 2.15
CA TYR A 39 2.42 -1.20 3.38
C TYR A 39 3.55 -0.20 3.69
N ASP A 40 3.34 0.62 4.72
CA ASP A 40 4.22 1.73 5.10
C ASP A 40 4.45 2.75 3.96
N VAL A 41 3.44 2.93 3.10
CA VAL A 41 3.46 3.94 2.05
C VAL A 41 3.35 5.31 2.70
N ASP A 42 4.11 6.29 2.20
CA ASP A 42 4.03 7.70 2.55
C ASP A 42 2.71 8.32 2.03
N CYS A 43 1.58 7.86 2.55
CA CYS A 43 0.23 8.25 2.20
C CYS A 43 -0.63 8.20 3.47
N GLY A 44 -1.41 9.25 3.74
CA GLY A 44 -2.28 9.32 4.92
C GLY A 44 -2.16 10.64 5.65
N HIS A 45 -2.42 10.63 6.96
CA HIS A 45 -2.55 11.84 7.77
C HIS A 45 -1.22 12.47 8.19
N VAL A 46 -0.14 11.69 8.23
CA VAL A 46 1.14 12.10 8.81
C VAL A 46 2.18 12.25 7.69
N PRO A 47 2.94 13.37 7.66
CA PRO A 47 4.05 13.54 6.70
C PRO A 47 5.18 12.50 6.87
N PRO A 48 5.96 12.22 5.81
CA PRO A 48 5.80 12.69 4.43
C PRO A 48 4.61 12.04 3.71
N GLN A 49 4.09 12.72 2.67
CA GLN A 49 2.95 12.28 1.88
C GLN A 49 3.22 12.49 0.40
N ILE A 50 3.18 11.44 -0.40
CA ILE A 50 3.24 11.53 -1.85
C ILE A 50 1.83 11.77 -2.42
N THR A 51 1.74 12.49 -3.54
CA THR A 51 0.45 12.81 -4.17
C THR A 51 -0.01 11.67 -5.06
N PHE A 52 -1.21 11.16 -4.79
CA PHE A 52 -1.94 10.27 -5.70
C PHE A 52 -3.00 11.05 -6.46
N VAL A 53 -3.12 10.79 -7.75
CA VAL A 53 -4.18 11.33 -8.59
C VAL A 53 -5.20 10.24 -8.84
N ASN A 54 -6.37 10.41 -8.24
CA ASN A 54 -7.47 9.45 -8.38
C ASN A 54 -7.86 9.29 -9.86
N GLY A 55 -7.94 8.03 -10.30
CA GLY A 55 -8.29 7.67 -11.68
C GLY A 55 -7.10 7.63 -12.65
N ALA A 56 -5.91 8.08 -12.26
CA ALA A 56 -4.72 7.88 -13.09
C ALA A 56 -4.30 6.40 -13.11
N TYR A 57 -3.82 5.93 -14.27
CA TYR A 57 -3.15 4.63 -14.32
C TYR A 57 -1.80 4.75 -13.61
N ALA A 58 -1.51 3.82 -12.70
CA ALA A 58 -0.29 3.85 -11.90
C ALA A 58 0.44 2.52 -11.94
N GLU A 59 1.77 2.59 -11.99
CA GLU A 59 2.67 1.47 -11.75
C GLU A 59 3.39 1.68 -10.44
N VAL A 60 3.43 0.64 -9.61
CA VAL A 60 4.09 0.66 -8.30
C VAL A 60 5.15 -0.43 -8.26
N GLU A 61 6.38 -0.03 -7.97
CA GLU A 61 7.51 -0.96 -7.78
C GLU A 61 8.04 -0.82 -6.35
N VAL A 62 8.32 -1.95 -5.70
CA VAL A 62 8.99 -1.98 -4.39
C VAL A 62 10.23 -2.85 -4.50
N LYS A 63 11.38 -2.30 -4.13
CA LYS A 63 12.65 -3.03 -4.13
C LYS A 63 13.54 -2.54 -2.99
N ASP A 64 14.08 -3.45 -2.19
CA ASP A 64 15.02 -3.16 -1.10
C ASP A 64 14.50 -2.06 -0.14
N GLY A 65 13.21 -2.12 0.20
CA GLY A 65 12.55 -1.14 1.07
C GLY A 65 12.28 0.23 0.45
N LYS A 66 12.47 0.39 -0.87
CA LYS A 66 12.19 1.63 -1.60
C LYS A 66 11.03 1.43 -2.55
N GLY A 67 10.10 2.38 -2.53
CA GLY A 67 8.95 2.43 -3.43
C GLY A 67 9.13 3.45 -4.56
N LEU A 68 8.63 3.12 -5.74
CA LEU A 68 8.47 4.06 -6.85
C LEU A 68 7.03 3.98 -7.36
N VAL A 69 6.36 5.13 -7.44
CA VAL A 69 5.02 5.26 -8.02
C VAL A 69 5.13 6.10 -9.29
N ARG A 70 4.83 5.50 -10.45
CA ARG A 70 4.70 6.24 -11.73
C ARG A 70 3.22 6.39 -12.04
N GLN A 71 2.77 7.63 -12.28
CA GLN A 71 1.39 7.93 -12.64
C GLN A 71 1.35 8.46 -14.07
N TYR A 72 0.51 7.86 -14.90
CA TYR A 72 0.37 8.18 -16.32
C TYR A 72 -0.89 9.01 -16.54
N PHE A 73 -0.71 10.18 -17.14
CA PHE A 73 -1.78 11.08 -17.54
C PHE A 73 -1.94 10.98 -19.04
N LYS A 74 -3.12 10.57 -19.49
CA LYS A 74 -3.50 10.64 -20.90
C LYS A 74 -4.43 11.85 -21.06
N GLU A 75 -4.16 12.64 -22.09
CA GLU A 75 -5.10 13.67 -22.57
C GLU A 75 -6.34 13.03 -23.18
#